data_AF-A0A1B7XAY9-F1
#
_entry.id   AF-A0A1B7XAY9-F1
#
_cell.length_a   1.000
_cell.length_b   1.000
_cell.length_c   1.000
_cell.angle_alpha   90.00
_cell.angle_beta   90.00
_cell.angle_gamma   90.00
#
_symmetry.space_group_name_H-M   'P 1'
#
loop_
_entity.id
_entity.type
_entity.pdbx_description
1 polymer ?
#
loop_
_entity_poly.entity_id
_entity_poly.type
_entity_poly.pdbx_seq_one_letter_code
_entity_poly.pdbx_strand_id
1 'polypeptide(L)'
;MVEKLRGYSEDITKKDHAIFSKIVSDKLDKWQINQVLTPSEIYPRQQYVIATHWHPEFVPMELNQQRIETMFPNRKDELIIPTQHNELMSYGPYTGAEVDCYASGFDEKVQLLIHFETERLQDNDTMLRSMLAHTRKYRSSQLFDFIHSFTKPIDERLHAAAKKTGVEPSAVKFACIVVGKIEQLLNEHWDSVPEFSMRNKLIRNYIDALRPEFGHRFIDRVQTFVQEVKKIVKLSFPLEYFYRASEIIEETRHLGGSIIIPHPEQFWPILLGRYDVDGYEVWNPQSNRYTEFLIDVVNEHNKYRKSSSKQLLILMGDDCHQGEKTRRKDEQDPEKTGREIGLQPAWDDLNIQKKLIRGGVTRQGIIEEYRNRLSG
;
A
#
# COMPACT_ATOMS: atom_id res chain seq x y z
N MET A 1 16.75 -14.36 -29.88
CA MET A 1 15.94 -14.59 -28.66
C MET A 1 15.93 -16.07 -28.28
N VAL A 2 15.58 -16.98 -29.19
CA VAL A 2 15.59 -18.43 -28.94
C VAL A 2 16.97 -18.98 -28.53
N GLU A 3 18.07 -18.52 -29.13
CA GLU A 3 19.43 -18.92 -28.72
C GLU A 3 19.81 -18.42 -27.32
N LYS A 4 19.45 -17.18 -26.96
CA LYS A 4 19.70 -16.63 -25.61
C LYS A 4 18.95 -17.41 -24.52
N LEU A 5 17.78 -17.96 -24.83
CA LEU A 5 16.98 -18.75 -23.90
C LEU A 5 17.48 -20.20 -23.76
N ARG A 6 18.10 -20.76 -24.81
CA ARG A 6 18.65 -22.12 -24.78
C ARG A 6 19.90 -22.26 -23.89
N GLY A 7 20.60 -21.16 -23.61
CA GLY A 7 21.80 -21.13 -22.77
C GLY A 7 21.67 -20.29 -21.49
N TYR A 8 20.46 -19.85 -21.10
CA TYR A 8 20.30 -19.13 -19.85
C TYR A 8 20.43 -20.12 -18.68
N SER A 9 21.57 -20.06 -17.99
CA SER A 9 21.92 -21.00 -16.92
C SER A 9 21.08 -20.75 -15.67
N GLU A 10 20.84 -21.83 -14.92
CA GLU A 10 20.31 -21.81 -13.55
C GLU A 10 21.35 -21.28 -12.55
N ASP A 11 22.65 -21.31 -12.90
CA ASP A 11 23.73 -20.82 -12.04
C ASP A 11 23.59 -19.33 -11.75
N ILE A 12 23.81 -18.96 -10.48
CA ILE A 12 23.89 -17.57 -10.06
C ILE A 12 25.20 -16.96 -10.58
N THR A 13 25.07 -15.84 -11.27
CA THR A 13 26.20 -15.06 -11.78
C THR A 13 26.47 -13.83 -10.91
N LYS A 14 27.64 -13.20 -11.08
CA LYS A 14 27.92 -11.89 -10.48
C LYS A 14 26.89 -10.81 -10.86
N LYS A 15 26.30 -10.92 -12.05
CA LYS A 15 25.25 -10.01 -12.51
C LYS A 15 23.96 -10.22 -11.73
N ASP A 16 23.61 -11.47 -11.43
CA ASP A 16 22.44 -11.82 -10.63
C ASP A 16 22.54 -11.22 -9.21
N HIS A 17 23.70 -11.36 -8.56
CA HIS A 17 23.98 -10.69 -7.28
C HIS A 17 23.82 -9.16 -7.37
N ALA A 18 24.41 -8.53 -8.40
CA ALA A 18 24.34 -7.08 -8.56
C ALA A 18 22.90 -6.56 -8.74
N ILE A 19 22.07 -7.28 -9.51
CA ILE A 19 20.65 -6.97 -9.67
C ILE A 19 19.93 -7.12 -8.33
N PHE A 20 20.13 -8.25 -7.65
CA PHE A 20 19.49 -8.55 -6.38
C PHE A 20 19.81 -7.52 -5.31
N SER A 21 21.10 -7.26 -5.05
CA SER A 21 21.55 -6.28 -4.07
C SER A 21 21.00 -4.88 -4.35
N LYS A 22 20.89 -4.49 -5.62
CA LYS A 22 20.30 -3.20 -5.98
C LYS A 22 18.80 -3.14 -5.66
N ILE A 23 18.06 -4.23 -5.86
CA ILE A 23 16.61 -4.28 -5.65
C ILE A 23 16.25 -4.32 -4.17
N VAL A 24 17.03 -5.02 -3.35
CA VAL A 24 16.75 -5.16 -1.91
C VAL A 24 17.32 -4.03 -1.06
N SER A 25 18.14 -3.15 -1.64
CA SER A 25 18.78 -2.04 -0.94
C SER A 25 17.75 -1.04 -0.40
N ASP A 26 17.93 -0.67 0.86
CA ASP A 26 17.21 0.39 1.57
C ASP A 26 17.95 1.74 1.52
N LYS A 27 19.21 1.73 1.07
CA LYS A 27 20.04 2.93 0.93
C LYS A 27 19.62 3.74 -0.28
N LEU A 28 19.41 5.03 -0.06
CA LEU A 28 19.14 6.01 -1.11
C LEU A 28 20.43 6.61 -1.65
N ASP A 29 20.59 6.57 -2.97
CA ASP A 29 21.60 7.36 -3.67
C ASP A 29 21.29 8.85 -3.56
N LYS A 30 22.32 9.71 -3.71
CA LYS A 30 22.18 11.18 -3.68
C LYS A 30 21.12 11.71 -4.65
N TRP A 31 21.01 11.11 -5.84
CA TRP A 31 20.01 11.52 -6.83
C TRP A 31 18.58 11.15 -6.40
N GLN A 32 18.40 10.04 -5.68
CA GLN A 32 17.10 9.63 -5.12
C GLN A 32 16.68 10.57 -4.00
N ILE A 33 17.62 10.93 -3.12
CA ILE A 33 17.39 11.93 -2.06
C ILE A 33 16.95 13.26 -2.67
N ASN A 34 17.69 13.78 -3.65
CA ASN A 34 17.34 15.04 -4.32
C ASN A 34 15.95 14.96 -4.98
N GLN A 35 15.58 13.81 -5.56
CA GLN A 35 14.28 13.62 -6.18
C GLN A 35 13.14 13.59 -5.15
N VAL A 36 13.34 12.95 -4.00
CA VAL A 36 12.38 12.97 -2.87
C VAL A 36 12.22 14.38 -2.31
N LEU A 37 13.30 15.16 -2.21
CA LEU A 37 13.25 16.52 -1.68
C LEU A 37 12.67 17.55 -2.67
N THR A 38 12.63 17.23 -3.97
CA THR A 38 12.14 18.16 -5.00
C THR A 38 10.74 17.73 -5.45
N PRO A 39 9.67 18.33 -4.90
CA PRO A 39 8.32 18.06 -5.40
C PRO A 39 8.15 18.58 -6.83
N SER A 40 7.25 17.95 -7.58
CA SER A 40 6.89 18.38 -8.93
C SER A 40 6.20 19.74 -8.92
N GLU A 41 5.38 19.99 -7.89
CA GLU A 41 4.59 21.19 -7.71
C GLU A 41 4.62 21.67 -6.25
N ILE A 42 4.43 22.97 -6.06
CA ILE A 42 4.37 23.63 -4.76
C ILE A 42 3.01 24.32 -4.63
N TYR A 43 2.35 24.15 -3.48
CA TYR A 43 0.99 24.61 -3.21
C TYR A 43 0.96 25.67 -2.10
N PRO A 44 1.46 26.90 -2.35
CA PRO A 44 1.59 27.94 -1.33
C PRO A 44 0.25 28.49 -0.82
N ARG A 45 -0.87 28.13 -1.47
CA ARG A 45 -2.22 28.56 -1.09
C ARG A 45 -2.98 27.54 -0.26
N GLN A 46 -2.49 26.30 -0.16
CA GLN A 46 -3.14 25.27 0.65
C GLN A 46 -2.77 25.46 2.12
N GLN A 47 -3.69 26.06 2.88
CA GLN A 47 -3.46 26.41 4.29
C GLN A 47 -3.69 25.26 5.26
N TYR A 48 -4.47 24.25 4.87
CA TYR A 48 -4.83 23.11 5.70
C TYR A 48 -4.43 21.84 4.96
N VAL A 49 -3.55 21.04 5.57
CA VAL A 49 -2.99 19.83 4.96
C VAL A 49 -3.50 18.60 5.69
N ILE A 50 -4.06 17.64 4.97
CA ILE A 50 -4.57 16.38 5.54
C ILE A 50 -3.91 15.24 4.80
N ALA A 51 -3.33 14.28 5.49
CA ALA A 51 -2.80 13.06 4.91
C ALA A 51 -2.98 11.93 5.92
N THR A 52 -4.13 11.26 5.89
CA THR A 52 -4.46 10.16 6.82
C THR A 52 -4.21 8.79 6.22
N HIS A 53 -3.70 8.70 5.00
CA HIS A 53 -3.34 7.44 4.35
C HIS A 53 -2.18 7.69 3.39
N TRP A 54 -0.98 7.26 3.77
CA TRP A 54 0.21 7.32 2.94
C TRP A 54 1.30 6.39 3.49
N HIS A 55 2.18 5.92 2.60
CA HIS A 55 3.17 4.89 2.87
C HIS A 55 4.59 5.45 2.75
N PRO A 56 5.33 5.60 3.87
CA PRO A 56 6.75 5.98 3.85
C PRO A 56 7.63 4.96 3.10
N GLU A 57 7.25 3.69 3.12
CA GLU A 57 8.06 2.56 2.64
C GLU A 57 9.47 2.61 3.24
N PHE A 58 10.52 2.66 2.43
CA PHE A 58 11.92 2.73 2.88
C PHE A 58 12.48 4.16 2.89
N VAL A 59 11.66 5.17 2.56
CA VAL A 59 12.11 6.57 2.54
C VAL A 59 12.12 7.10 3.97
N PRO A 60 13.26 7.60 4.48
CA PRO A 60 13.36 8.15 5.83
C PRO A 60 12.32 9.24 6.09
N MET A 61 11.76 9.25 7.30
CA MET A 61 10.69 10.15 7.69
C MET A 61 11.11 11.63 7.59
N GLU A 62 12.38 11.93 7.84
CA GLU A 62 12.96 13.28 7.78
C GLU A 62 12.93 13.84 6.35
N LEU A 63 13.13 12.99 5.33
CA LEU A 63 13.02 13.41 3.94
C LEU A 63 11.57 13.70 3.55
N ASN A 64 10.63 12.90 4.06
CA ASN A 64 9.20 13.12 3.86
C ASN A 64 8.75 14.45 4.50
N GLN A 65 9.22 14.74 5.70
CA GLN A 65 8.95 16.01 6.38
C GLN A 65 9.45 17.21 5.56
N GLN A 66 10.71 17.19 5.09
CA GLN A 66 11.27 18.26 4.26
C GLN A 66 10.50 18.43 2.95
N ARG A 67 10.05 17.33 2.33
CA ARG A 67 9.21 17.39 1.13
C ARG A 67 7.88 18.09 1.42
N ILE A 68 7.17 17.70 2.49
CA ILE A 68 5.90 18.30 2.90
C ILE A 68 6.07 19.80 3.17
N GLU A 69 7.13 20.20 3.87
CA GLU A 69 7.45 21.59 4.14
C GLU A 69 7.70 22.39 2.86
N THR A 70 8.41 21.79 1.90
CA THR A 70 8.66 22.39 0.58
C THR A 70 7.38 22.52 -0.24
N MET A 71 6.51 21.50 -0.19
CA MET A 71 5.24 21.49 -0.92
C MET A 71 4.22 22.50 -0.39
N PHE A 72 4.15 22.68 0.93
CA PHE A 72 3.14 23.52 1.57
C PHE A 72 3.79 24.57 2.49
N PRO A 73 4.48 25.57 1.91
CA PRO A 73 5.31 26.51 2.68
C PRO A 73 4.52 27.45 3.60
N ASN A 74 3.23 27.68 3.32
CA ASN A 74 2.37 28.60 4.08
C ASN A 74 1.21 27.89 4.78
N ARG A 75 1.33 26.58 5.05
CA ARG A 75 0.30 25.85 5.79
C ARG A 75 0.17 26.42 7.21
N LYS A 76 -1.07 26.53 7.68
CA LYS A 76 -1.42 27.02 9.01
C LYS A 76 -1.70 25.87 9.97
N ASP A 77 -2.22 24.76 9.45
CA ASP A 77 -2.55 23.59 10.25
C ASP A 77 -2.45 22.31 9.41
N GLU A 78 -2.19 21.17 10.08
CA GLU A 78 -1.99 19.88 9.42
C GLU A 78 -2.46 18.67 10.24
N LEU A 79 -2.98 17.65 9.57
CA LEU A 79 -3.22 16.33 10.14
C LEU A 79 -2.57 15.29 9.24
N ILE A 80 -1.38 14.84 9.61
CA ILE A 80 -0.56 13.93 8.81
C ILE A 80 -0.27 12.69 9.65
N ILE A 81 -0.75 11.54 9.20
CA ILE A 81 -0.60 10.25 9.88
C ILE A 81 -0.13 9.21 8.87
N PRO A 82 1.11 8.70 8.98
CA PRO A 82 1.61 7.66 8.10
C PRO A 82 0.93 6.33 8.42
N THR A 83 0.76 5.52 7.39
CA THR A 83 0.12 4.22 7.49
C THR A 83 0.94 3.25 6.66
N GLN A 84 1.69 2.36 7.31
CA GLN A 84 2.41 1.30 6.62
C GLN A 84 1.68 -0.03 6.85
N HIS A 85 1.68 -0.89 5.83
CA HIS A 85 1.05 -2.21 5.93
C HIS A 85 1.56 -3.01 7.13
N ASN A 86 0.66 -3.22 8.10
CA ASN A 86 0.89 -4.00 9.33
C ASN A 86 2.12 -3.52 10.13
N GLU A 87 2.31 -2.20 10.17
CA GLU A 87 3.42 -1.55 10.85
C GLU A 87 2.99 -0.19 11.39
N LEU A 88 3.17 0.01 12.70
CA LEU A 88 2.97 1.31 13.33
C LEU A 88 4.11 2.25 12.90
N MET A 89 3.74 3.35 12.26
CA MET A 89 4.64 4.41 11.85
C MET A 89 4.20 5.71 12.52
N SER A 90 5.16 6.52 12.95
CA SER A 90 4.89 7.78 13.64
C SER A 90 5.33 8.98 12.80
N TYR A 91 4.53 10.05 12.84
CA TYR A 91 4.87 11.37 12.31
C TYR A 91 4.35 12.43 13.29
N GLY A 92 5.26 13.20 13.87
CA GLY A 92 4.91 14.16 14.91
C GLY A 92 4.13 13.50 16.06
N PRO A 93 2.96 14.04 16.45
CA PRO A 93 2.19 13.52 17.58
C PRO A 93 1.33 12.29 17.22
N TYR A 94 1.28 11.85 15.96
CA TYR A 94 0.39 10.77 15.54
C TYR A 94 1.13 9.52 15.07
N THR A 95 0.50 8.37 15.31
CA THR A 95 0.96 7.07 14.86
C THR A 95 -0.16 6.36 14.12
N GLY A 96 0.16 5.65 13.05
CA GLY A 96 -0.81 4.92 12.26
C GLY A 96 -0.28 3.65 11.61
N ALA A 97 -1.20 2.80 11.17
CA ALA A 97 -0.93 1.60 10.39
C ALA A 97 -2.10 1.29 9.45
N GLU A 98 -1.81 0.69 8.29
CA GLU A 98 -2.84 0.04 7.47
C GLU A 98 -2.82 -1.46 7.74
N VAL A 99 -3.90 -2.00 8.30
CA VAL A 99 -3.95 -3.37 8.79
C VAL A 99 -4.77 -4.24 7.84
N ASP A 100 -4.18 -5.33 7.38
CA ASP A 100 -4.89 -6.36 6.64
C ASP A 100 -5.67 -7.26 7.60
N CYS A 101 -6.97 -7.42 7.35
CA CYS A 101 -7.84 -8.17 8.25
C CYS A 101 -8.87 -9.00 7.47
N TYR A 102 -9.45 -9.97 8.16
CA TYR A 102 -10.52 -10.81 7.62
C TYR A 102 -11.89 -10.25 7.99
N ALA A 103 -12.73 -10.00 7.00
CA ALA A 103 -14.13 -9.66 7.18
C ALA A 103 -14.99 -10.92 7.06
N SER A 104 -15.22 -11.62 8.17
CA SER A 104 -15.97 -12.88 8.20
C SER A 104 -17.40 -12.78 7.68
N GLY A 105 -18.03 -11.61 7.78
CA GLY A 105 -19.38 -11.38 7.24
C GLY A 105 -19.48 -11.42 5.72
N PHE A 106 -18.35 -11.27 5.02
CA PHE A 106 -18.27 -11.22 3.56
C PHE A 106 -17.31 -12.26 2.97
N ASP A 107 -16.61 -13.01 3.83
CA ASP A 107 -15.55 -13.94 3.46
C ASP A 107 -14.46 -13.30 2.58
N GLU A 108 -14.06 -12.08 2.94
CA GLU A 108 -13.10 -11.29 2.17
C GLU A 108 -11.99 -10.70 3.03
N LYS A 109 -10.83 -10.48 2.41
CA LYS A 109 -9.74 -9.72 2.99
C LYS A 109 -10.03 -8.22 2.82
N VAL A 110 -10.10 -7.50 3.93
CA VAL A 110 -10.30 -6.04 3.98
C VAL A 110 -9.08 -5.35 4.58
N GLN A 111 -9.10 -4.02 4.58
CA GLN A 111 -8.09 -3.20 5.23
C GLN A 111 -8.75 -2.18 6.14
N LEU A 112 -8.05 -1.83 7.22
CA LEU A 112 -8.43 -0.76 8.14
C LEU A 112 -7.22 0.16 8.34
N LEU A 113 -7.44 1.46 8.36
CA LEU A 113 -6.45 2.39 8.90
C LEU A 113 -6.73 2.56 10.38
N ILE A 114 -5.72 2.36 11.20
CA ILE A 114 -5.78 2.60 12.64
C ILE A 114 -4.88 3.78 12.98
N HIS A 115 -5.39 4.73 13.75
CA HIS A 115 -4.71 5.98 14.07
C HIS A 115 -4.76 6.26 15.57
N PHE A 116 -3.66 6.76 16.12
CA PHE A 116 -3.51 7.06 17.53
C PHE A 116 -2.78 8.38 17.74
N GLU A 117 -3.06 9.04 18.86
CA GLU A 117 -2.02 9.89 19.48
C GLU A 117 -0.87 8.98 19.93
N THR A 118 0.35 9.35 19.55
CA THR A 118 1.54 8.53 19.81
C THR A 118 1.75 8.26 21.29
N GLU A 119 1.39 9.23 22.15
CA GLU A 119 1.51 9.09 23.60
C GLU A 119 0.60 8.00 24.20
N ARG A 120 -0.48 7.60 23.51
CA ARG A 120 -1.39 6.53 23.99
C ARG A 120 -0.81 5.13 23.83
N LEU A 121 0.17 4.98 22.95
CA LEU A 121 0.80 3.69 22.64
C LEU A 121 1.96 3.34 23.60
N GLN A 122 2.22 4.17 24.63
CA GLN A 122 3.27 4.01 25.63
C GLN A 122 3.09 2.72 26.46
N ASP A 123 3.53 1.58 25.91
CA ASP A 123 3.62 0.22 26.47
C ASP A 123 2.33 -0.62 26.51
N ASN A 124 1.15 -0.01 26.36
CA ASN A 124 -0.12 -0.74 26.36
C ASN A 124 -0.42 -1.47 25.03
N ASP A 125 0.33 -1.18 23.97
CA ASP A 125 0.07 -1.65 22.61
C ASP A 125 0.69 -3.03 22.26
N THR A 126 1.13 -3.77 23.28
CA THR A 126 1.81 -5.07 23.12
C THR A 126 0.97 -6.05 22.30
N MET A 127 -0.34 -6.13 22.56
CA MET A 127 -1.24 -7.02 21.83
C MET A 127 -1.40 -6.56 20.37
N LEU A 128 -1.71 -5.28 20.13
CA LEU A 128 -1.74 -4.71 18.79
C LEU A 128 -0.45 -4.99 18.00
N ARG A 129 0.73 -4.73 18.57
CA ARG A 129 2.03 -5.01 17.92
C ARG A 129 2.18 -6.48 17.57
N SER A 130 1.75 -7.39 18.43
CA SER A 130 1.74 -8.82 18.17
C SER A 130 0.82 -9.18 16.99
N MET A 131 -0.38 -8.59 16.95
CA MET A 131 -1.34 -8.79 15.85
C MET A 131 -0.78 -8.32 14.50
N LEU A 132 -0.14 -7.15 14.49
CA LEU A 132 0.51 -6.58 13.31
C LEU A 132 1.71 -7.44 12.86
N ALA A 133 2.56 -7.89 13.79
CA ALA A 133 3.70 -8.75 13.49
C ALA A 133 3.29 -10.11 12.92
N HIS A 134 2.25 -10.74 13.50
CA HIS A 134 1.65 -11.97 12.97
C HIS A 134 1.15 -11.77 11.54
N THR A 135 0.38 -10.70 11.32
CA THR A 135 -0.15 -10.38 9.99
C THR A 135 0.95 -10.12 8.98
N ARG A 136 1.98 -9.35 9.35
CA ARG A 136 3.16 -9.08 8.52
C ARG A 136 3.86 -10.38 8.13
N LYS A 137 4.19 -11.24 9.11
CA LYS A 137 4.82 -12.54 8.88
C LYS A 137 3.99 -13.42 7.96
N TYR A 138 2.68 -13.45 8.18
CA TYR A 138 1.76 -14.19 7.34
C TYR A 138 1.77 -13.64 5.91
N ARG A 139 1.71 -12.33 5.69
CA ARG A 139 1.80 -11.74 4.34
C ARG A 139 3.12 -12.03 3.65
N SER A 140 4.23 -12.03 4.38
CA SER A 140 5.54 -12.43 3.83
C SER A 140 5.56 -13.88 3.36
N SER A 141 4.79 -14.78 4.01
CA SER A 141 4.63 -16.18 3.54
C SER A 141 4.07 -16.29 2.12
N GLN A 142 3.28 -15.30 1.67
CA GLN A 142 2.75 -15.26 0.30
C GLN A 142 3.88 -15.17 -0.74
N LEU A 143 4.98 -14.45 -0.45
CA LEU A 143 6.12 -14.40 -1.36
C LEU A 143 6.73 -15.80 -1.53
N PHE A 144 6.86 -16.56 -0.44
CA PHE A 144 7.43 -17.92 -0.51
C PHE A 144 6.50 -18.89 -1.22
N ASP A 145 5.18 -18.84 -0.99
CA ASP A 145 4.23 -19.64 -1.78
C ASP A 145 4.26 -19.25 -3.27
N PHE A 146 4.47 -17.97 -3.55
CA PHE A 146 4.65 -17.47 -4.91
C PHE A 146 5.94 -17.97 -5.55
N ILE A 147 7.06 -17.96 -4.84
CA ILE A 147 8.35 -18.53 -5.29
C ILE A 147 8.22 -20.03 -5.53
N HIS A 148 7.69 -20.77 -4.54
CA HIS A 148 7.54 -22.22 -4.62
C HIS A 148 6.64 -22.66 -5.76
N SER A 149 5.67 -21.82 -6.18
CA SER A 149 4.88 -22.11 -7.38
C SER A 149 5.72 -22.28 -8.65
N PHE A 150 6.95 -21.73 -8.68
CA PHE A 150 7.91 -21.90 -9.78
C PHE A 150 9.02 -22.92 -9.49
N THR A 151 9.47 -23.02 -8.23
CA THR A 151 10.67 -23.79 -7.87
C THR A 151 10.37 -25.18 -7.30
N LYS A 152 9.19 -25.35 -6.71
CA LYS A 152 8.60 -26.62 -6.27
C LYS A 152 7.24 -26.75 -6.96
N PRO A 153 7.23 -26.84 -8.31
CA PRO A 153 6.07 -26.47 -9.10
C PRO A 153 4.82 -27.25 -8.67
N ILE A 154 3.79 -26.49 -8.35
CA ILE A 154 2.42 -27.00 -8.30
C ILE A 154 1.93 -26.89 -9.74
N ASP A 155 2.10 -27.98 -10.50
CA ASP A 155 1.90 -27.98 -11.96
C ASP A 155 0.58 -27.32 -12.37
N GLU A 156 -0.49 -27.56 -11.62
CA GLU A 156 -1.80 -26.96 -11.87
C GLU A 156 -1.77 -25.42 -11.95
N ARG A 157 -1.02 -24.75 -11.07
CA ARG A 157 -0.93 -23.27 -11.03
C ARG A 157 -0.23 -22.73 -12.27
N LEU A 158 0.91 -23.31 -12.65
CA LEU A 158 1.67 -22.88 -13.82
C LEU A 158 0.91 -23.18 -15.11
N HIS A 159 0.29 -24.36 -15.23
CA HIS A 159 -0.52 -24.73 -16.39
C HIS A 159 -1.75 -23.82 -16.54
N ALA A 160 -2.45 -23.51 -15.45
CA ALA A 160 -3.59 -22.60 -15.47
C ALA A 160 -3.18 -21.18 -15.91
N ALA A 161 -2.08 -20.65 -15.37
CA ALA A 161 -1.56 -19.35 -15.76
C ALA A 161 -1.09 -19.32 -17.23
N ALA A 162 -0.40 -20.38 -17.69
CA ALA A 162 0.08 -20.48 -19.06
C ALA A 162 -1.08 -20.56 -20.06
N LYS A 163 -2.10 -21.38 -19.75
CA LYS A 163 -3.33 -21.48 -20.56
C LYS A 163 -4.05 -20.14 -20.66
N LYS A 164 -4.13 -19.38 -19.56
CA LYS A 164 -4.84 -18.10 -19.53
C LYS A 164 -4.09 -16.97 -20.25
N THR A 165 -2.76 -17.01 -20.23
CA THR A 165 -1.92 -15.95 -20.82
C THR A 165 -1.44 -16.27 -22.23
N GLY A 166 -1.51 -17.53 -22.66
CA GLY A 166 -1.08 -17.98 -23.98
C GLY A 166 0.44 -17.88 -24.21
N VAL A 167 1.24 -17.84 -23.14
CA VAL A 167 2.70 -17.74 -23.23
C VAL A 167 3.33 -19.04 -23.71
N GLU A 168 4.42 -18.94 -24.48
CA GLU A 168 5.12 -20.13 -24.97
C GLU A 168 5.88 -20.85 -23.84
N PRO A 169 6.16 -22.17 -23.96
CA PRO A 169 6.90 -22.94 -22.96
C PRO A 169 8.26 -22.34 -22.58
N SER A 170 8.91 -21.62 -23.50
CA SER A 170 10.18 -20.92 -23.23
C SER A 170 10.04 -19.78 -22.22
N ALA A 171 8.91 -19.07 -22.21
CA ALA A 171 8.64 -18.01 -21.24
C ALA A 171 8.36 -18.59 -19.84
N VAL A 172 7.65 -19.70 -19.78
CA VAL A 172 7.42 -20.46 -18.53
C VAL A 172 8.75 -20.94 -17.96
N LYS A 173 9.57 -21.62 -18.77
CA LYS A 173 10.90 -22.10 -18.36
C LYS A 173 11.78 -20.95 -17.88
N PHE A 174 11.80 -19.83 -18.60
CA PHE A 174 12.56 -18.65 -18.20
C PHE A 174 12.11 -18.11 -16.84
N ALA A 175 10.79 -18.01 -16.60
CA ALA A 175 10.25 -17.58 -15.31
C ALA A 175 10.70 -18.51 -14.18
N CYS A 176 10.64 -19.84 -14.39
CA CYS A 176 11.11 -20.81 -13.41
C CYS A 176 12.59 -20.63 -13.05
N ILE A 177 13.46 -20.46 -14.06
CA ILE A 177 14.89 -20.24 -13.85
C ILE A 177 15.13 -18.95 -13.05
N VAL A 178 14.51 -17.84 -13.47
CA VAL A 178 14.70 -16.54 -12.81
C VAL A 178 14.20 -16.58 -11.36
N VAL A 179 13.03 -17.16 -11.11
CA VAL A 179 12.50 -17.28 -9.75
C VAL A 179 13.32 -18.25 -8.90
N GLY A 180 13.86 -19.32 -9.48
CA GLY A 180 14.82 -20.21 -8.81
C GLY A 180 16.08 -19.49 -8.35
N LYS A 181 16.65 -18.61 -9.19
CA LYS A 181 17.78 -17.76 -8.79
C LYS A 181 17.41 -16.83 -7.63
N ILE A 182 16.22 -16.24 -7.65
CA ILE A 182 15.74 -15.36 -6.56
C ILE A 182 15.61 -16.15 -5.25
N GLU A 183 15.09 -17.38 -5.28
CA GLU A 183 15.02 -18.24 -4.09
C GLU A 183 16.40 -18.50 -3.51
N GLN A 184 17.37 -18.89 -4.36
CA GLN A 184 18.73 -19.16 -3.92
C GLN A 184 19.40 -17.89 -3.34
N LEU A 185 19.26 -16.74 -4.01
CA LEU A 185 19.78 -15.45 -3.52
C LEU A 185 19.15 -15.02 -2.19
N LEU A 186 17.84 -15.25 -2.00
CA LEU A 186 17.19 -15.00 -0.71
C LEU A 186 17.74 -15.89 0.41
N ASN A 187 18.02 -17.17 0.10
CA ASN A 187 18.61 -18.09 1.06
C ASN A 187 20.05 -17.71 1.41
N GLU A 188 20.85 -17.27 0.44
CA GLU A 188 22.25 -16.85 0.64
C GLU A 188 22.36 -15.56 1.46
N HIS A 189 21.44 -14.61 1.25
CA HIS A 189 21.50 -13.27 1.84
C HIS A 189 20.47 -13.04 2.95
N TRP A 190 19.86 -14.11 3.47
CA TRP A 190 18.70 -14.07 4.38
C TRP A 190 18.82 -13.02 5.49
N ASP A 191 19.95 -13.01 6.20
CA ASP A 191 20.17 -12.12 7.36
C ASP A 191 20.42 -10.65 6.97
N SER A 192 20.67 -10.37 5.69
CA SER A 192 21.00 -9.04 5.18
C SER A 192 19.89 -8.39 4.35
N VAL A 193 18.86 -9.16 3.97
CA VAL A 193 17.72 -8.64 3.20
C VAL A 193 16.77 -7.91 4.15
N PRO A 194 16.49 -6.61 3.93
CA PRO A 194 15.53 -5.88 4.74
C PRO A 194 14.13 -6.52 4.66
N GLU A 195 13.41 -6.56 5.78
CA GLU A 195 12.09 -7.20 5.85
C GLU A 195 11.10 -6.61 4.84
N PHE A 196 11.12 -5.29 4.64
CA PHE A 196 10.23 -4.61 3.70
C PHE A 196 10.46 -5.03 2.23
N SER A 197 11.66 -5.54 1.90
CA SER A 197 12.01 -6.02 0.55
C SER A 197 11.44 -7.42 0.26
N MET A 198 11.02 -8.17 1.28
CA MET A 198 10.41 -9.50 1.16
C MET A 198 8.94 -9.45 0.72
N ARG A 199 8.69 -8.89 -0.46
CA ARG A 199 7.35 -8.74 -1.05
C ARG A 199 7.34 -9.26 -2.49
N ASN A 200 6.15 -9.58 -3.00
CA ASN A 200 5.95 -10.01 -4.41
C ASN A 200 6.54 -9.04 -5.46
N LYS A 201 6.79 -7.77 -5.10
CA LYS A 201 7.42 -6.76 -5.96
C LYS A 201 8.89 -7.12 -6.28
N LEU A 202 9.56 -7.92 -5.44
CA LEU A 202 10.92 -8.42 -5.66
C LEU A 202 11.04 -9.17 -6.98
N ILE A 203 10.19 -10.17 -7.22
CA ILE A 203 10.19 -10.98 -8.45
C ILE A 203 9.95 -10.09 -9.68
N ARG A 204 8.95 -9.22 -9.60
CA ARG A 204 8.62 -8.28 -10.69
C ARG A 204 9.82 -7.38 -11.02
N ASN A 205 10.39 -6.73 -10.02
CA ASN A 205 11.51 -5.80 -10.22
C ASN A 205 12.76 -6.53 -10.76
N TYR A 206 13.01 -7.76 -10.32
CA TYR A 206 14.14 -8.57 -10.82
C TYR A 206 13.96 -8.91 -12.29
N ILE A 207 12.77 -9.37 -12.68
CA ILE A 207 12.45 -9.67 -14.08
C ILE A 207 12.55 -8.40 -14.95
N ASP A 208 12.10 -7.25 -14.46
CA ASP A 208 12.23 -5.97 -15.18
C ASP A 208 13.70 -5.55 -15.39
N ALA A 209 14.58 -5.82 -14.42
CA ALA A 209 16.01 -5.53 -14.54
C ALA A 209 16.71 -6.34 -15.66
N LEU A 210 16.07 -7.41 -16.15
CA LEU A 210 16.57 -8.24 -17.25
C LEU A 210 16.20 -7.70 -18.66
N ARG A 211 15.41 -6.62 -18.74
CA ARG A 211 15.01 -5.99 -20.02
C ARG A 211 16.17 -5.65 -20.96
N PRO A 212 17.32 -5.10 -20.50
CA PRO A 212 18.43 -4.79 -21.40
C PRO A 212 18.98 -6.01 -22.15
N GLU A 213 18.85 -7.21 -21.56
CA GLU A 213 19.40 -8.44 -22.14
C GLU A 213 18.39 -9.20 -23.02
N PHE A 214 17.14 -9.29 -22.57
CA PHE A 214 16.09 -10.10 -23.19
C PHE A 214 15.09 -9.28 -24.02
N GLY A 215 15.08 -7.96 -23.87
CA GLY A 215 14.20 -7.05 -24.60
C GLY A 215 12.80 -6.91 -23.97
N HIS A 216 12.19 -5.73 -24.16
CA HIS A 216 10.93 -5.36 -23.52
C HIS A 216 9.79 -6.35 -23.81
N ARG A 217 9.53 -6.68 -25.08
CA ARG A 217 8.40 -7.53 -25.48
C ARG A 217 8.40 -8.91 -24.81
N PHE A 218 9.58 -9.51 -24.64
CA PHE A 218 9.67 -10.82 -24.01
C PHE A 218 9.47 -10.72 -22.50
N ILE A 219 10.10 -9.74 -21.86
CA ILE A 219 9.90 -9.48 -20.43
C ILE A 219 8.44 -9.16 -20.12
N ASP A 220 7.73 -8.39 -20.96
CA ASP A 220 6.31 -8.09 -20.76
C ASP A 220 5.43 -9.34 -20.77
N ARG A 221 5.75 -10.31 -21.64
CA ARG A 221 5.06 -11.61 -21.69
C ARG A 221 5.34 -12.45 -20.44
N VAL A 222 6.60 -12.49 -20.00
CA VAL A 222 7.00 -13.17 -18.75
C VAL A 222 6.30 -12.53 -17.54
N GLN A 223 6.28 -11.20 -17.45
CA GLN A 223 5.60 -10.47 -16.38
C GLN A 223 4.10 -10.75 -16.38
N THR A 224 3.46 -10.82 -17.55
CA THR A 224 2.03 -11.16 -17.66
C THR A 224 1.74 -12.56 -17.12
N PHE A 225 2.58 -13.53 -17.46
CA PHE A 225 2.49 -14.90 -16.93
C PHE A 225 2.70 -14.94 -15.41
N VAL A 226 3.78 -14.34 -14.92
CA VAL A 226 4.13 -14.28 -13.50
C VAL A 226 3.04 -13.59 -12.68
N GLN A 227 2.44 -12.52 -13.22
CA GLN A 227 1.31 -11.82 -12.61
C GLN A 227 0.06 -12.71 -12.54
N GLU A 228 -0.19 -13.58 -13.52
CA GLU A 228 -1.31 -14.52 -13.45
C GLU A 228 -1.07 -15.62 -12.41
N VAL A 229 0.15 -16.16 -12.32
CA VAL A 229 0.53 -17.08 -11.23
C VAL A 229 0.30 -16.42 -9.87
N LYS A 230 0.71 -15.16 -9.69
CA LYS A 230 0.48 -14.39 -8.47
C LYS A 230 -0.99 -14.28 -8.10
N LYS A 231 -1.89 -14.10 -9.08
CA LYS A 231 -3.34 -14.05 -8.83
C LYS A 231 -3.85 -15.39 -8.31
N ILE A 232 -3.40 -16.50 -8.90
CA ILE A 232 -3.77 -17.84 -8.45
C ILE A 232 -3.30 -18.08 -7.01
N VAL A 233 -2.05 -17.72 -6.69
CA VAL A 233 -1.51 -17.80 -5.32
C VAL A 233 -2.34 -16.97 -4.34
N LYS A 234 -2.72 -15.74 -4.71
CA LYS A 234 -3.55 -14.88 -3.87
C LYS A 234 -4.95 -15.47 -3.61
N LEU A 235 -5.55 -16.13 -4.59
CA LEU A 235 -6.88 -16.76 -4.44
C LEU A 235 -6.83 -17.95 -3.48
N SER A 236 -5.69 -18.65 -3.39
CA SER A 236 -5.50 -19.77 -2.47
C SER A 236 -4.97 -19.36 -1.10
N PHE A 237 -4.80 -18.07 -0.83
CA PHE A 237 -4.18 -17.57 0.40
C PHE A 237 -5.20 -17.55 1.55
N PRO A 238 -5.11 -18.46 2.55
CA PRO A 238 -6.21 -18.67 3.48
C PRO A 238 -6.52 -17.47 4.37
N LEU A 239 -7.76 -16.97 4.31
CA LEU A 239 -8.14 -15.73 5.00
C LEU A 239 -8.17 -15.86 6.52
N GLU A 240 -8.39 -17.08 7.03
CA GLU A 240 -8.54 -17.39 8.46
C GLU A 240 -7.30 -17.09 9.31
N TYR A 241 -6.13 -16.92 8.68
CA TYR A 241 -4.91 -16.54 9.40
C TYR A 241 -4.80 -15.04 9.67
N PHE A 242 -5.62 -14.21 9.02
CA PHE A 242 -5.74 -12.80 9.39
C PHE A 242 -6.64 -12.68 10.62
N TYR A 243 -6.31 -11.73 11.51
CA TYR A 243 -7.25 -11.32 12.55
C TYR A 243 -8.52 -10.76 11.92
N ARG A 244 -9.66 -10.99 12.57
CA ARG A 244 -10.93 -10.43 12.11
C ARG A 244 -10.91 -8.91 12.24
N ALA A 245 -11.59 -8.23 11.32
CA ALA A 245 -11.76 -6.79 11.39
C ALA A 245 -12.32 -6.34 12.76
N SER A 246 -13.24 -7.11 13.35
CA SER A 246 -13.78 -6.83 14.69
C SER A 246 -12.73 -6.89 15.80
N GLU A 247 -11.77 -7.83 15.73
CA GLU A 247 -10.72 -7.98 16.74
C GLU A 247 -9.73 -6.81 16.67
N ILE A 248 -9.40 -6.38 15.45
CA ILE A 248 -8.56 -5.19 15.23
C ILE A 248 -9.26 -3.92 15.72
N ILE A 249 -10.57 -3.78 15.44
CA ILE A 249 -11.37 -2.64 15.92
C ILE A 249 -11.41 -2.63 17.44
N GLU A 250 -11.68 -3.76 18.08
CA GLU A 250 -11.76 -3.88 19.55
C GLU A 250 -10.43 -3.46 20.22
N GLU A 251 -9.31 -4.01 19.75
CA GLU A 251 -7.98 -3.65 20.25
C GLU A 251 -7.66 -2.17 20.02
N THR A 252 -7.98 -1.65 18.83
CA THR A 252 -7.76 -0.23 18.51
C THR A 252 -8.58 0.68 19.42
N ARG A 253 -9.84 0.33 19.69
CA ARG A 253 -10.71 1.08 20.61
C ARG A 253 -10.22 0.99 22.04
N HIS A 254 -9.72 -0.16 22.49
CA HIS A 254 -9.15 -0.34 23.82
C HIS A 254 -7.97 0.62 24.06
N LEU A 255 -7.16 0.86 23.03
CA LEU A 255 -6.04 1.80 23.04
C LEU A 255 -6.45 3.27 22.78
N GLY A 256 -7.75 3.54 22.68
CA GLY A 256 -8.29 4.89 22.43
C GLY A 256 -7.98 5.41 21.03
N GLY A 257 -7.79 4.53 20.05
CA GLY A 257 -7.54 4.86 18.66
C GLY A 257 -8.80 5.10 17.83
N SER A 258 -8.58 5.70 16.66
CA SER A 258 -9.60 5.90 15.63
C SER A 258 -9.40 4.94 14.47
N ILE A 259 -10.50 4.52 13.83
CA ILE A 259 -10.50 3.56 12.72
C ILE A 259 -11.12 4.18 11.48
N ILE A 260 -10.42 4.13 10.36
CA ILE A 260 -10.92 4.53 9.04
C ILE A 260 -10.96 3.33 8.11
N ILE A 261 -11.97 3.28 7.25
CA ILE A 261 -12.00 2.34 6.13
C ILE A 261 -11.32 3.00 4.92
N PRO A 262 -10.13 2.54 4.48
CA PRO A 262 -9.47 3.06 3.29
C PRO A 262 -10.15 2.53 2.02
N HIS A 263 -10.02 3.25 0.90
CA HIS A 263 -10.43 2.81 -0.47
C HIS A 263 -11.56 1.74 -0.54
N PRO A 264 -12.74 2.00 0.07
CA PRO A 264 -13.78 1.00 0.28
C PRO A 264 -14.33 0.37 -1.01
N GLU A 265 -14.12 1.02 -2.16
CA GLU A 265 -14.45 0.45 -3.47
C GLU A 265 -13.70 -0.84 -3.79
N GLN A 266 -12.54 -1.09 -3.17
CA GLN A 266 -11.78 -2.34 -3.35
C GLN A 266 -12.40 -3.53 -2.63
N PHE A 267 -13.27 -3.28 -1.66
CA PHE A 267 -13.95 -4.28 -0.84
C PHE A 267 -15.35 -3.77 -0.46
N TRP A 268 -16.14 -3.44 -1.49
CA TRP A 268 -17.45 -2.78 -1.38
C TRP A 268 -18.44 -3.38 -0.36
N PRO A 269 -18.45 -4.70 -0.05
CA PRO A 269 -19.36 -5.22 0.96
C PRO A 269 -19.13 -4.61 2.35
N ILE A 270 -17.92 -4.11 2.64
CA ILE A 270 -17.59 -3.48 3.93
C ILE A 270 -18.53 -2.32 4.28
N LEU A 271 -19.03 -1.60 3.27
CA LEU A 271 -19.96 -0.47 3.43
C LEU A 271 -21.28 -0.92 4.06
N LEU A 272 -21.64 -2.19 3.89
CA LEU A 272 -22.85 -2.80 4.46
C LEU A 272 -22.61 -3.36 5.87
N GLY A 273 -21.35 -3.58 6.26
CA GLY A 273 -20.97 -4.29 7.49
C GLY A 273 -21.23 -3.52 8.78
N ARG A 274 -21.53 -2.21 8.71
CA ARG A 274 -21.80 -1.33 9.86
C ARG A 274 -20.74 -1.43 10.97
N TYR A 275 -19.47 -1.55 10.58
CA TYR A 275 -18.34 -1.57 11.50
C TYR A 275 -18.30 -0.31 12.38
N ASP A 276 -17.79 -0.44 13.60
CA ASP A 276 -17.58 0.68 14.53
C ASP A 276 -16.34 1.49 14.12
N VAL A 277 -16.51 2.32 13.09
CA VAL A 277 -15.44 3.14 12.50
C VAL A 277 -15.76 4.62 12.62
N ASP A 278 -14.71 5.44 12.57
CA ASP A 278 -14.80 6.89 12.66
C ASP A 278 -15.08 7.55 11.31
N GLY A 279 -14.70 6.91 10.21
CA GLY A 279 -14.91 7.46 8.89
C GLY A 279 -14.49 6.54 7.75
N TYR A 280 -14.63 7.06 6.55
CA TYR A 280 -14.31 6.39 5.29
C TYR A 280 -13.43 7.30 4.45
N GLU A 281 -12.41 6.72 3.82
CA GLU A 281 -11.72 7.34 2.71
C GLU A 281 -12.63 7.30 1.48
N VAL A 282 -13.10 8.46 1.03
CA VAL A 282 -14.05 8.53 -0.08
C VAL A 282 -13.40 8.84 -1.41
N TRP A 283 -12.14 9.28 -1.41
CA TRP A 283 -11.48 9.71 -2.63
C TRP A 283 -10.95 8.52 -3.43
N ASN A 284 -11.46 8.37 -4.64
CA ASN A 284 -10.92 7.48 -5.65
C ASN A 284 -10.23 8.29 -6.75
N PRO A 285 -8.90 8.23 -6.90
CA PRO A 285 -8.16 9.03 -7.88
C PRO A 285 -8.43 8.63 -9.33
N GLN A 286 -9.01 7.45 -9.57
CA GLN A 286 -9.33 6.93 -10.90
C GLN A 286 -10.78 7.21 -11.32
N SER A 287 -11.63 7.71 -10.42
CA SER A 287 -13.05 7.91 -10.70
C SER A 287 -13.71 8.95 -9.79
N ASN A 288 -13.99 10.13 -10.37
CA ASN A 288 -14.83 11.15 -9.72
C ASN A 288 -16.22 10.60 -9.40
N ARG A 289 -16.79 9.74 -10.27
CA ARG A 289 -18.09 9.13 -10.02
C ARG A 289 -18.09 8.26 -8.76
N TYR A 290 -17.04 7.47 -8.53
CA TYR A 290 -16.93 6.69 -7.30
C TYR A 290 -16.74 7.60 -6.09
N THR A 291 -15.94 8.66 -6.22
CA THR A 291 -15.76 9.65 -5.14
C THR A 291 -17.09 10.29 -4.74
N GLU A 292 -17.87 10.76 -5.71
CA GLU A 292 -19.20 11.33 -5.47
C GLU A 292 -20.18 10.33 -4.85
N PHE A 293 -20.15 9.07 -5.30
CA PHE A 293 -20.98 8.00 -4.76
C PHE A 293 -20.64 7.71 -3.29
N LEU A 294 -19.34 7.59 -2.95
CA LEU A 294 -18.92 7.32 -1.57
C LEU A 294 -19.27 8.47 -0.63
N ILE A 295 -19.15 9.72 -1.07
CA ILE A 295 -19.64 10.89 -0.32
C ILE A 295 -21.15 10.78 -0.03
N ASP A 296 -21.95 10.41 -1.03
CA ASP A 296 -23.40 10.24 -0.85
C ASP A 296 -23.71 9.08 0.12
N VAL A 297 -23.00 7.96 0.03
CA VAL A 297 -23.16 6.80 0.92
C VAL A 297 -22.87 7.20 2.38
N VAL A 298 -21.76 7.90 2.64
CA VAL A 298 -21.42 8.33 4.01
C VAL A 298 -22.45 9.34 4.54
N ASN A 299 -22.89 10.28 3.72
CA ASN A 299 -23.94 11.22 4.09
C ASN A 299 -25.26 10.51 4.41
N GLU A 300 -25.64 9.50 3.61
CA GLU A 300 -26.86 8.73 3.84
C GLU A 300 -26.76 7.89 5.12
N HIS A 301 -25.61 7.28 5.39
CA HIS A 301 -25.35 6.62 6.67
C HIS A 301 -25.53 7.60 7.84
N ASN A 302 -24.99 8.80 7.74
CA ASN A 302 -25.11 9.81 8.79
C ASN A 302 -26.56 10.27 9.04
N LYS A 303 -27.44 10.30 8.03
CA LYS A 303 -28.86 10.66 8.21
C LYS A 303 -29.63 9.64 9.06
N TYR A 304 -29.29 8.35 8.95
CA TYR A 304 -29.96 7.28 9.69
C TYR A 304 -29.23 6.89 10.99
N ARG A 305 -28.08 7.52 11.29
CA ARG A 305 -27.42 7.33 12.59
C ARG A 305 -28.24 7.97 13.70
N LYS A 306 -28.21 7.36 14.88
CA LYS A 306 -28.86 7.91 16.08
C LYS A 306 -28.22 9.27 16.40
N SER A 307 -29.01 10.21 16.90
CA SER A 307 -28.53 11.55 17.26
C SER A 307 -27.42 11.53 18.32
N SER A 308 -27.34 10.48 19.16
CA SER A 308 -26.29 10.29 20.15
C SER A 308 -25.01 9.64 19.61
N SER A 309 -24.99 9.19 18.36
CA SER A 309 -23.82 8.57 17.73
C SER A 309 -22.97 9.62 17.02
N LYS A 310 -21.64 9.53 17.16
CA LYS A 310 -20.71 10.33 16.34
C LYS A 310 -20.99 10.09 14.85
N GLN A 311 -21.00 11.16 14.07
CA GLN A 311 -21.13 11.07 12.62
C GLN A 311 -19.87 10.44 12.01
N LEU A 312 -20.03 9.70 10.93
CA LEU A 312 -18.93 9.19 10.13
C LEU A 312 -18.26 10.34 9.39
N LEU A 313 -16.93 10.38 9.43
CA LEU A 313 -16.14 11.37 8.72
C LEU A 313 -15.92 10.94 7.28
N ILE A 314 -15.93 11.95 6.41
CA ILE A 314 -15.52 11.85 5.02
C ILE A 314 -14.06 12.27 4.98
N LEU A 315 -13.15 11.33 4.79
CA LEU A 315 -11.73 11.61 4.63
C LEU A 315 -11.29 11.39 3.18
N MET A 316 -10.19 12.03 2.81
CA MET A 316 -9.48 11.73 1.57
C MET A 316 -8.05 11.37 1.96
N GLY A 317 -7.62 10.18 1.59
CA GLY A 317 -6.25 9.75 1.78
C GLY A 317 -5.54 9.76 0.44
N ASP A 318 -4.24 10.03 0.47
CA ASP A 318 -3.47 10.20 -0.76
C ASP A 318 -3.02 8.86 -1.35
N ASP A 319 -2.99 7.81 -0.51
CA ASP A 319 -2.42 6.49 -0.80
C ASP A 319 -1.06 6.63 -1.53
N CYS A 320 -0.29 7.63 -1.08
CA CYS A 320 0.98 8.02 -1.65
C CYS A 320 2.05 7.02 -1.21
N HIS A 321 2.74 6.40 -2.17
CA HIS A 321 3.84 5.47 -1.92
C HIS A 321 5.18 6.12 -2.24
N GLN A 322 5.99 6.41 -1.20
CA GLN A 322 7.21 7.21 -1.34
C GLN A 322 8.34 6.51 -2.09
N GLY A 323 8.41 5.18 -2.07
CA GLY A 323 9.38 4.40 -2.84
C GLY A 323 9.20 4.49 -4.35
N GLU A 324 8.07 4.98 -4.87
CA GLU A 324 7.94 5.28 -6.30
C GLU A 324 8.75 6.53 -6.68
N LYS A 325 8.85 7.50 -5.77
CA LYS A 325 9.61 8.76 -5.96
C LYS A 325 11.12 8.55 -5.93
N THR A 326 11.61 7.36 -5.58
CA THR A 326 13.04 7.02 -5.60
C THR A 326 13.44 6.27 -6.87
N ARG A 327 12.49 5.95 -7.76
CA ARG A 327 12.78 5.31 -9.05
C ARG A 327 13.18 6.33 -10.10
N ARG A 328 13.83 5.87 -11.18
CA ARG A 328 14.11 6.76 -12.31
C ARG A 328 12.80 7.19 -12.98
N LYS A 329 12.76 8.40 -13.52
CA LYS A 329 11.54 8.99 -14.11
C LYS A 329 10.93 8.15 -15.24
N ASP A 330 11.77 7.46 -16.02
CA ASP A 330 11.36 6.56 -17.10
C ASP A 330 10.86 5.19 -16.62
N GLU A 331 11.12 4.85 -15.36
CA GLU A 331 10.67 3.60 -14.71
C GLU A 331 9.44 3.81 -13.81
N GLN A 332 9.09 5.07 -13.55
CA GLN A 332 8.01 5.46 -12.66
C GLN A 332 6.63 5.15 -13.24
N ASP A 333 5.72 4.72 -12.38
CA ASP A 333 4.28 4.71 -12.65
C ASP A 333 3.75 6.16 -12.50
N PRO A 334 3.23 6.79 -13.57
CA PRO A 334 2.77 8.17 -13.51
C PRO A 334 1.60 8.38 -12.55
N GLU A 335 0.68 7.40 -12.44
CA GLU A 335 -0.47 7.51 -11.54
C GLU A 335 -0.03 7.49 -10.08
N LYS A 336 0.98 6.66 -9.74
CA LYS A 336 1.51 6.57 -8.38
C LYS A 336 2.42 7.74 -8.03
N THR A 337 3.22 8.20 -8.98
CA THR A 337 4.12 9.33 -8.79
C THR A 337 3.35 10.63 -8.60
N GLY A 338 2.20 10.79 -9.26
CA GLY A 338 1.35 11.98 -9.13
C GLY A 338 0.65 12.14 -7.78
N ARG A 339 0.59 11.08 -6.95
CA ARG A 339 0.04 11.15 -5.60
C ARG A 339 1.09 11.74 -4.65
N GLU A 340 0.71 12.75 -3.88
CA GLU A 340 1.61 13.43 -2.94
C GLU A 340 1.01 13.45 -1.54
N ILE A 341 1.88 13.44 -0.52
CA ILE A 341 1.43 13.51 0.89
C ILE A 341 0.73 14.85 1.08
N GLY A 342 -0.55 14.84 1.44
CA GLY A 342 -1.31 16.05 1.71
C GLY A 342 -1.99 16.68 0.49
N LEU A 343 -1.83 16.11 -0.71
CA LEU A 343 -2.43 16.64 -1.93
C LEU A 343 -3.59 15.77 -2.41
N GLN A 344 -4.78 16.33 -2.26
CA GLN A 344 -6.04 15.72 -2.71
C GLN A 344 -6.74 16.67 -3.70
N PRO A 345 -6.51 16.52 -5.01
CA PRO A 345 -7.14 17.36 -6.03
C PRO A 345 -8.67 17.30 -6.00
N ALA A 346 -9.26 16.24 -5.45
CA ALA A 346 -10.70 16.10 -5.28
C ALA A 346 -11.34 17.22 -4.47
N TRP A 347 -10.63 17.85 -3.53
CA TRP A 347 -11.15 19.02 -2.81
C TRP A 347 -11.32 20.27 -3.69
N ASP A 348 -10.66 20.32 -4.85
CA ASP A 348 -10.69 21.46 -5.76
C ASP A 348 -11.64 21.22 -6.96
N ASP A 349 -12.20 20.01 -7.07
CA ASP A 349 -13.24 19.69 -8.04
C ASP A 349 -14.59 20.30 -7.64
N LEU A 350 -15.22 21.04 -8.56
CA LEU A 350 -16.45 21.79 -8.29
C LEU A 350 -17.64 20.91 -7.89
N ASN A 351 -17.76 19.69 -8.41
CA ASN A 351 -18.87 18.79 -8.10
C ASN A 351 -18.68 18.16 -6.72
N ILE A 352 -17.45 17.73 -6.43
CA ILE A 352 -17.07 17.20 -5.13
C ILE A 352 -17.20 18.29 -4.05
N GLN A 353 -16.69 19.50 -4.29
CA GLN A 353 -16.83 20.65 -3.38
C GLN A 353 -18.29 20.92 -3.01
N LYS A 354 -19.20 20.96 -4.00
CA LYS A 354 -20.63 21.20 -3.73
C LYS A 354 -21.22 20.15 -2.79
N LYS A 355 -20.82 18.88 -2.93
CA LYS A 355 -21.28 17.79 -2.05
C LYS A 355 -20.70 17.91 -0.65
N LEU A 356 -19.40 18.22 -0.53
CA LEU A 356 -18.74 18.44 0.75
C LEU A 356 -19.35 19.63 1.51
N ILE A 357 -19.57 20.76 0.82
CA ILE A 357 -20.23 21.95 1.39
C ILE A 357 -21.64 21.62 1.89
N ARG A 358 -22.42 20.85 1.13
CA ARG A 358 -23.75 20.40 1.55
C ARG A 358 -23.71 19.51 2.80
N GLY A 359 -22.64 18.75 2.98
CA GLY A 359 -22.38 17.95 4.18
C GLY A 359 -21.70 18.71 5.32
N GLY A 360 -21.43 20.01 5.16
CA GLY A 360 -20.68 20.80 6.16
C GLY A 360 -19.21 20.39 6.31
N VAL A 361 -18.66 19.67 5.33
CA VAL A 361 -17.30 19.10 5.39
C VAL A 361 -16.29 20.11 4.84
N THR A 362 -15.30 20.45 5.67
CA THR A 362 -14.14 21.28 5.28
C THR A 362 -12.85 20.63 5.76
N ARG A 363 -11.71 20.95 5.12
CA ARG A 363 -10.41 20.44 5.58
C ARG A 363 -10.14 20.80 7.05
N GLN A 364 -10.32 22.07 7.41
CA GLN A 364 -10.15 22.53 8.79
C GLN A 364 -11.06 21.76 9.76
N GLY A 365 -12.35 21.62 9.44
CA GLY A 365 -13.29 20.92 10.29
C GLY A 365 -12.95 19.43 10.48
N ILE A 366 -12.44 18.76 9.44
CA ILE A 366 -11.94 17.38 9.57
C ILE A 366 -10.73 17.32 10.50
N ILE A 367 -9.77 18.24 10.34
CA ILE A 367 -8.57 18.27 11.20
C ILE A 367 -8.99 18.41 12.66
N GLU A 368 -9.83 19.39 12.98
CA GLU A 368 -10.31 19.64 14.35
C GLU A 368 -11.08 18.44 14.91
N GLU A 369 -12.07 17.94 14.18
CA GLU A 369 -12.91 16.83 14.62
C GLU A 369 -12.13 15.52 14.76
N TYR A 370 -11.20 15.22 13.85
CA TYR A 370 -10.42 13.98 13.92
C TYR A 370 -9.41 14.02 15.06
N ARG A 371 -8.79 15.18 15.33
CA ARG A 371 -7.96 15.35 16.53
C ARG A 371 -8.76 15.14 17.82
N ASN A 372 -9.95 15.70 17.91
CA ASN A 372 -10.83 15.50 19.07
C ASN A 372 -11.16 14.02 19.30
N ARG A 373 -11.27 13.22 18.24
CA ARG A 373 -11.49 11.76 18.35
C ARG A 373 -10.25 11.02 18.80
N LEU A 374 -9.09 11.40 18.29
CA LEU A 374 -7.81 10.82 18.71
C LEU A 374 -7.48 11.16 20.16
N SER A 375 -7.89 12.34 20.64
CA SER A 375 -7.73 12.76 22.04
C SER A 375 -8.75 12.15 23.01
N GLY A 376 -9.71 11.34 22.54
CA GLY A 376 -10.71 10.64 23.37
C GLY A 376 -11.97 11.45 23.65
#